data_AF-A0A0A9CLK5-F1
#
_entry.id   AF-A0A0A9CLK5-F1
#
_cell.length_a   1.000
_cell.length_b   1.000
_cell.length_c   1.000
_cell.angle_alpha   90.00
_cell.angle_beta   90.00
_cell.angle_gamma   90.00
#
_symmetry.space_group_name_H-M   'P 1'
#
loop_
_entity.id
_entity.type
_entity.pdbx_description
1 polymer ?
#
loop_
_entity_poly.entity_id
_entity_poly.type
_entity_poly.pdbx_seq_one_letter_code
_entity_poly.pdbx_strand_id
1 'polypeptide(L)'
;MDFSESSTTTRGWRRSKRKWTMVEDDELVRALYEISLDPMWKVEGDFKSGYCSLLETHLTEKLPNCGLSAVQILSRVGHFRTKFSTLEQML
;
A
#
# COMPACT_ATOMS: atom_id res chain seq x y z
N MET A 1 -49.20 -7.79 -9.39
CA MET A 1 -48.19 -8.64 -8.73
C MET A 1 -46.86 -8.04 -9.10
N ASP A 2 -46.48 -7.10 -8.26
CA ASP A 2 -45.47 -6.09 -8.48
C ASP A 2 -44.24 -6.56 -7.73
N PHE A 3 -43.20 -6.97 -8.46
CA PHE A 3 -41.90 -7.22 -7.86
C PHE A 3 -41.06 -5.95 -8.00
N SER A 4 -41.21 -5.06 -7.02
CA SER A 4 -40.21 -4.04 -6.72
C SER A 4 -39.00 -4.72 -6.10
N GLU A 5 -37.98 -5.03 -6.90
CA GLU A 5 -36.68 -5.41 -6.37
C GLU A 5 -35.81 -4.16 -6.23
N SER A 6 -35.80 -3.65 -5.00
CA SER A 6 -34.99 -2.55 -4.53
C SER A 6 -33.51 -2.84 -4.81
N SER A 7 -32.96 -2.20 -5.83
CA SER A 7 -31.52 -2.19 -6.09
C SER A 7 -30.85 -1.37 -4.99
N THR A 8 -30.44 -2.06 -3.94
CA THR A 8 -29.66 -1.51 -2.84
C THR A 8 -28.36 -0.91 -3.40
N THR A 9 -28.32 0.42 -3.40
CA THR A 9 -27.15 1.24 -3.68
C THR A 9 -26.09 0.97 -2.62
N THR A 10 -25.24 -0.03 -2.87
CA THR A 10 -24.05 -0.29 -2.07
C THR A 10 -23.00 0.78 -2.35
N ARG A 11 -23.08 1.83 -1.55
CA ARG A 11 -22.01 2.67 -0.98
C ARG A 11 -20.70 2.66 -1.78
N GLY A 12 -20.41 3.79 -2.43
CA GLY A 12 -19.22 4.03 -3.23
C GLY A 12 -17.91 3.68 -2.52
N TRP A 13 -17.36 2.52 -2.85
CA TRP A 13 -16.00 2.09 -2.51
C TRP A 13 -15.27 1.70 -3.80
N ARG A 14 -15.02 2.70 -4.65
CA ARG A 14 -14.19 2.51 -5.85
C ARG A 14 -13.28 3.72 -6.05
N ARG A 15 -12.40 3.96 -5.09
CA ARG A 15 -11.23 4.82 -5.24
C ARG A 15 -10.05 3.96 -4.77
N SER A 16 -9.21 3.38 -5.63
CA SER A 16 -8.58 3.93 -6.83
C SER A 16 -8.67 2.96 -8.02
N LYS A 17 -9.04 3.46 -9.21
CA LYS A 17 -8.93 2.70 -10.47
C LYS A 17 -7.46 2.52 -10.90
N ARG A 18 -6.53 3.28 -10.31
CA ARG A 18 -5.11 3.23 -10.65
C ARG A 18 -4.55 1.88 -10.21
N LYS A 19 -4.02 1.14 -11.17
CA LYS A 19 -3.28 -0.09 -10.90
C LYS A 19 -1.85 0.28 -10.51
N TRP A 20 -1.31 -0.42 -9.53
CA TRP A 20 0.13 -0.40 -9.27
C TRP A 20 0.85 -1.02 -10.47
N THR A 21 1.88 -0.33 -10.94
CA THR A 21 2.80 -0.84 -11.94
C THR A 21 3.93 -1.61 -11.26
N MET A 22 4.58 -2.49 -12.01
CA MET A 22 5.73 -3.25 -11.50
C MET A 22 6.85 -2.31 -11.03
N VAL A 23 7.08 -1.20 -11.74
CA VAL A 23 8.10 -0.20 -11.37
C VAL A 23 7.77 0.45 -10.03
N GLU A 24 6.51 0.78 -9.77
CA GLU A 24 6.07 1.33 -8.48
C GLU A 24 6.20 0.31 -7.36
N ASP A 25 5.89 -0.98 -7.61
CA ASP A 25 6.08 -2.05 -6.64
C ASP A 25 7.56 -2.26 -6.29
N ASP A 26 8.43 -2.33 -7.30
CA ASP A 26 9.87 -2.54 -7.13
C ASP A 26 10.50 -1.40 -6.32
N GLU A 27 10.14 -0.16 -6.62
CA GLU A 27 10.65 1.00 -5.89
C GLU A 27 10.08 1.07 -4.47
N LEU A 28 8.81 0.68 -4.26
CA LEU A 28 8.23 0.59 -2.92
C LEU A 28 8.94 -0.48 -2.08
N VAL A 29 9.22 -1.66 -2.64
CA VAL A 29 9.96 -2.72 -1.94
C VAL A 29 11.38 -2.26 -1.60
N ARG A 30 12.05 -1.57 -2.53
CA ARG A 30 13.37 -0.99 -2.28
C ARG A 30 13.35 0.03 -1.14
N ALA A 31 12.40 0.97 -1.17
CA ALA A 31 12.28 1.99 -0.13
C ALA A 31 11.93 1.38 1.24
N LEU A 32 11.06 0.36 1.29
CA LEU A 32 10.77 -0.38 2.52
C LEU A 32 12.01 -1.07 3.08
N TYR A 33 12.83 -1.66 2.19
CA TYR A 33 14.09 -2.28 2.59
C TYR A 33 15.05 -1.23 3.17
N GLU A 34 15.23 -0.09 2.51
CA GLU A 34 16.09 0.99 2.99
C GLU A 34 15.65 1.53 4.37
N ILE A 35 14.34 1.76 4.57
CA ILE A 35 13.79 2.18 5.86
C ILE A 35 13.98 1.10 6.94
N SER A 36 13.97 -0.19 6.58
CA SER A 36 14.20 -1.29 7.52
C SER A 36 15.64 -1.37 8.04
N LEU A 37 16.59 -0.81 7.29
CA LEU A 37 17.99 -0.70 7.70
C LEU A 37 18.23 0.45 8.67
N ASP A 38 17.33 1.44 8.70
CA ASP A 38 17.45 2.60 9.59
C ASP A 38 16.84 2.30 10.98
N PRO A 39 17.66 2.24 12.05
CA PRO A 39 17.17 2.05 13.42
C PRO A 39 16.21 3.16 13.87
N MET A 40 16.27 4.34 13.25
CA MET A 40 15.37 5.44 13.56
C MET A 40 13.94 5.17 13.11
N TRP A 41 13.71 4.32 12.12
CA TRP A 41 12.37 4.01 11.61
C TRP A 41 11.84 2.66 12.06
N LYS A 42 12.74 1.77 12.49
CA LYS A 42 12.39 0.44 12.99
C LYS A 42 11.72 0.51 14.37
N VAL A 43 10.61 -0.22 14.50
CA VAL A 43 9.92 -0.53 15.76
C VAL A 43 9.86 -2.06 15.87
N GLU A 44 9.62 -2.61 17.05
CA GLU A 44 9.45 -4.05 17.24
C GLU A 44 8.28 -4.56 16.36
N GLY A 45 8.62 -5.29 15.30
CA GLY A 45 7.67 -5.87 14.36
C GLY A 45 7.04 -4.91 13.32
N ASP A 46 7.35 -3.60 13.35
CA ASP A 46 6.78 -2.62 12.41
C ASP A 46 7.69 -1.39 12.22
N PHE A 47 7.20 -0.36 11.54
CA PHE A 47 7.82 0.95 11.38
C PHE A 47 7.14 2.00 12.27
N LYS A 48 7.85 3.10 12.52
CA LYS A 48 7.28 4.27 13.20
C LYS A 48 6.11 4.87 12.43
N SER A 49 5.20 5.52 13.16
CA SER A 49 4.12 6.30 12.56
C SER A 49 4.68 7.35 11.60
N GLY A 50 4.01 7.53 10.46
CA GLY A 50 4.46 8.46 9.42
C GLY A 50 5.40 7.86 8.36
N TYR A 51 5.81 6.59 8.48
CA TYR A 51 6.67 5.95 7.45
C TYR A 51 6.03 5.98 6.05
N CYS A 52 4.70 5.92 5.93
CA CYS A 52 4.01 6.03 4.63
C CYS A 52 4.21 7.41 3.98
N SER A 53 4.30 8.49 4.76
CA SER A 53 4.58 9.83 4.23
C SER A 53 6.03 9.95 3.77
N LEU A 54 6.96 9.33 4.50
CA LEU A 54 8.36 9.21 4.05
C LEU A 54 8.45 8.45 2.72
N LEU A 55 7.76 7.32 2.61
CA LEU A 55 7.69 6.53 1.38
C LEU A 55 7.05 7.31 0.22
N GLU A 56 6.02 8.11 0.49
CA GLU A 56 5.39 8.98 -0.50
C GLU A 56 6.38 10.00 -1.07
N THR A 57 7.16 10.66 -0.20
CA THR A 57 8.23 11.57 -0.64
C THR A 57 9.27 10.84 -1.48
N HIS A 58 9.76 9.69 -1.00
CA HIS A 58 10.77 8.90 -1.72
C HIS A 58 10.28 8.46 -3.12
N LEU A 59 9.04 7.96 -3.20
CA LEU A 59 8.43 7.55 -4.47
C LEU A 59 8.20 8.73 -5.41
N THR A 60 7.88 9.92 -4.88
CA THR A 60 7.71 11.13 -5.69
C THR A 60 9.05 11.62 -6.25
N GLU A 61 10.13 11.49 -5.48
CA GLU A 61 11.49 11.84 -5.91
C GLU A 61 12.02 10.89 -7.00
N LYS A 62 11.82 9.58 -6.82
CA LYS A 62 12.34 8.55 -7.74
C LYS A 62 11.47 8.39 -8.99
N LEU A 63 10.16 8.49 -8.80
CA LEU A 63 9.15 8.32 -9.85
C LEU A 63 8.33 9.61 -9.94
N PRO A 64 8.88 10.68 -10.53
CA PRO A 64 8.12 11.89 -10.77
C PRO A 64 6.89 11.52 -11.62
N ASN A 65 5.70 11.89 -11.14
CA ASN A 65 4.38 11.52 -11.68
C ASN A 65 3.77 10.17 -11.22
N CYS A 66 4.35 9.50 -10.21
CA CYS A 66 3.67 8.34 -9.61
C CYS A 66 2.34 8.72 -8.94
N GLY A 67 2.20 9.94 -8.40
CA GLY A 67 0.93 10.43 -7.83
C GLY A 67 0.30 9.46 -6.81
N LEU A 68 1.13 8.71 -6.09
CA LEU A 68 0.73 7.76 -5.07
C LEU A 68 0.63 8.49 -3.73
N SER A 69 -0.54 8.43 -3.10
CA SER A 69 -0.71 8.96 -1.74
C SER A 69 -0.26 7.97 -0.67
N ALA A 70 0.09 8.47 0.52
CA ALA A 70 0.37 7.65 1.70
C ALA A 70 -0.72 6.59 1.99
N VAL A 71 -2.00 6.90 1.72
CA VAL A 71 -3.12 5.95 1.90
C VAL A 71 -3.03 4.78 0.92
N GLN A 72 -2.66 5.05 -0.34
CA GLN A 72 -2.46 4.01 -1.35
C GLN A 72 -1.25 3.16 -1.03
N ILE A 73 -0.17 3.78 -0.53
CA ILE A 73 1.04 3.09 -0.09
C ILE A 73 0.73 2.18 1.09
N LEU A 74 0.03 2.67 2.12
CA LEU A 74 -0.37 1.88 3.28
C LEU A 74 -1.19 0.65 2.87
N SER A 75 -2.16 0.84 1.97
CA SER A 75 -2.95 -0.24 1.40
C SER A 75 -2.08 -1.29 0.68
N ARG A 76 -1.07 -0.85 -0.07
CA ARG A 76 -0.15 -1.72 -0.80
C ARG A 76 0.79 -2.49 0.13
N VAL A 77 1.31 -1.85 1.17
CA VAL A 77 2.12 -2.49 2.21
C VAL A 77 1.31 -3.57 2.93
N GLY A 78 0.05 -3.29 3.26
CA GLY A 78 -0.86 -4.30 3.82
C GLY A 78 -1.03 -5.51 2.91
N HIS A 79 -1.18 -5.29 1.60
CA HIS A 79 -1.24 -6.37 0.61
C HIS A 79 0.04 -7.24 0.60
N PHE A 80 1.22 -6.61 0.66
CA PHE A 80 2.49 -7.34 0.77
C PHE A 80 2.54 -8.18 2.04
N ARG A 81 2.18 -7.61 3.21
CA ARG A 81 2.15 -8.36 4.47
C ARG A 81 1.31 -9.62 4.37
N THR A 82 0.09 -9.53 3.85
CA THR A 82 -0.78 -10.71 3.70
C THR A 82 -0.15 -11.75 2.76
N LYS A 83 0.34 -11.31 1.59
CA LYS A 83 0.90 -12.20 0.58
C LYS A 83 2.19 -12.91 1.06
N PHE A 84 3.08 -12.18 1.73
CA PHE A 84 4.35 -12.74 2.21
C PHE A 84 4.24 -13.46 3.55
N SER A 85 3.31 -13.06 4.43
CA SER A 85 3.02 -13.83 5.65
C SER A 85 2.53 -15.23 5.33
N THR A 86 1.76 -15.40 4.24
CA THR A 86 1.35 -16.72 3.78
C THR A 86 2.57 -17.58 3.39
N LEU A 87 3.58 -16.98 2.76
CA LEU A 87 4.81 -17.67 2.39
C LEU A 87 5.66 -18.05 3.61
N GLU A 88 5.74 -17.17 4.61
CA GLU A 88 6.43 -17.45 5.88
C GLU A 88 5.80 -18.65 6.62
N GLN A 89 4.48 -18.82 6.57
CA GLN A 89 3.81 -19.98 7.19
C GLN A 89 4.00 -21.29 6.40
N MET A 90 4.44 -21.22 5.14
CA MET A 90 4.62 -22.40 4.28
C MET A 90 6.05 -22.94 4.29
N LEU A 91 7.03 -22.14 4.73
CA LEU A 91 8.45 -22.46 4.75
C LEU A 91 8.90 -22.88 6.15
#